data_AF-A0AAV2QPQ0-F1
#
_entry.id   AF-A0AAV2QPQ0-F1
#
_cell.length_a   1.000
_cell.length_b   1.000
_cell.length_c   1.000
_cell.angle_alpha   90.00
_cell.angle_beta   90.00
_cell.angle_gamma   90.00
#
_symmetry.space_group_name_H-M   'P 1'
#
loop_
_entity.id
_entity.type
_entity.pdbx_description
1 polymer ?
#
loop_
_entity_poly.entity_id
_entity_poly.type
_entity_poly.pdbx_seq_one_letter_code
_entity_poly.pdbx_strand_id
1 'polypeptide(L)'
;MTDHLLLLSKHFVTSPLTRLLAENKPIQVSRNNPKDRSTNNRENMLTPRETTQSEPVDVSKSKNFRPPRNSLKDRKRIANDMGRVPVGGRLFRFRAAWQGANHESVVRTGLSWSWKKKLPPPKRLRQKTSPSLDKILSTLRKKRVIEKAKSLRWQSRLFTVPKKDAQEDRLILDLSILNSFIHCPHFKMLTMKEVKLLLPKDYWTVSIDLKDGYWHVGISKTKRPYLGFRYRNQDWQFRAMPFGLNIAPRMFTKVIAHVVKMMAEAGIWCLPYLDDLLIIASTREECIRMSELAISILETLGWILNKKNPD
;
A
#
# COMPACT_ATOMS: atom_id res chain seq x y z
N MET A 1 -24.71 22.64 -6.05
CA MET A 1 -23.45 22.15 -6.68
C MET A 1 -22.19 22.48 -5.87
N THR A 2 -22.30 23.17 -4.73
CA THR A 2 -21.17 23.65 -3.91
C THR A 2 -20.80 22.73 -2.73
N ASP A 3 -21.71 21.86 -2.26
CA ASP A 3 -21.44 20.99 -1.10
C ASP A 3 -20.60 19.74 -1.40
N HIS A 4 -20.57 19.28 -2.66
CA HIS A 4 -19.72 18.14 -3.06
C HIS A 4 -18.23 18.51 -3.15
N LEU A 5 -17.89 19.77 -3.45
CA LEU A 5 -16.51 20.27 -3.50
C LEU A 5 -15.90 20.44 -2.10
N LEU A 6 -16.73 20.73 -1.09
CA LEU A 6 -16.31 20.83 0.32
C LEU A 6 -16.11 19.45 0.99
N LEU A 7 -16.72 18.40 0.44
CA LEU A 7 -16.50 17.02 0.88
C LEU A 7 -15.19 16.45 0.30
N LEU A 8 -14.77 16.97 -0.85
CA LEU A 8 -13.58 16.50 -1.57
C LEU A 8 -12.28 17.04 -0.99
N SER A 9 -12.28 18.18 -0.29
CA SER A 9 -11.11 18.65 0.47
C SER A 9 -10.82 17.82 1.74
N LYS A 10 -11.74 16.93 2.15
CA LYS A 10 -11.72 16.18 3.41
C LYS A 10 -11.13 14.77 3.30
N HIS A 11 -10.41 14.44 2.22
CA HIS A 11 -9.92 13.07 1.97
C HIS A 11 -8.42 12.93 1.68
N PHE A 12 -7.61 13.98 1.83
CA PHE A 12 -6.19 13.92 1.43
C PHE A 12 -5.25 13.59 2.59
N VAL A 13 -4.51 12.48 2.45
CA VAL A 13 -3.59 11.95 3.45
C VAL A 13 -2.17 12.47 3.20
N THR A 14 -1.51 12.94 4.26
CA THR A 14 -0.06 13.15 4.29
C THR A 14 0.65 11.82 4.58
N SER A 15 1.24 11.23 3.54
CA SER A 15 2.23 10.14 3.72
C SER A 15 3.58 10.73 4.17
N PRO A 16 4.46 9.97 4.84
CA PRO A 16 5.87 10.34 4.98
C PRO A 16 6.51 10.77 3.65
N LEU A 17 6.09 10.16 2.54
CA LEU A 17 6.50 10.53 1.19
C LEU A 17 6.05 11.97 0.86
N THR A 18 4.80 12.33 1.14
CA THR A 18 4.28 13.69 0.91
C THR A 18 5.02 14.77 1.71
N ARG A 19 5.46 14.47 2.94
CA ARG A 19 6.26 15.40 3.77
C ARG A 19 7.70 15.56 3.23
N LEU A 20 8.27 14.51 2.65
CA LEU A 20 9.63 14.50 2.09
C LEU A 20 9.70 15.06 0.66
N LEU A 21 8.57 15.07 -0.06
CA LEU A 21 8.42 15.61 -1.41
C LEU A 21 8.01 17.09 -1.44
N ALA A 22 8.01 17.78 -0.28
CA ALA A 22 7.52 19.15 -0.15
C ALA A 22 8.24 20.21 -1.01
N GLU A 23 9.29 19.83 -1.75
CA GLU A 23 9.94 20.63 -2.80
C GLU A 23 9.08 20.77 -4.08
N ASN A 24 8.09 19.90 -4.29
CA ASN A 24 7.10 19.98 -5.38
C ASN A 24 5.77 20.40 -4.80
N LYS A 25 5.04 21.37 -5.42
CA LYS A 25 3.75 21.95 -4.96
C LYS A 25 2.85 20.92 -4.25
N PRO A 26 3.05 20.70 -2.94
CA PRO A 26 2.33 19.65 -2.26
C PRO A 26 0.97 20.25 -1.93
N ILE A 27 -0.09 19.46 -2.01
CA ILE A 27 -1.35 19.89 -1.40
C ILE A 27 -1.13 19.84 0.13
N GLN A 28 -0.60 20.93 0.70
CA GLN A 28 -0.74 21.28 2.11
C GLN A 28 -1.91 22.25 2.21
N VAL A 29 -2.96 21.84 2.92
CA VAL A 29 -4.12 22.69 3.16
C VAL A 29 -3.75 23.72 4.23
N SER A 30 -3.23 24.87 3.80
CA SER A 30 -3.07 26.05 4.64
C SER A 30 -4.46 26.65 4.93
N ARG A 31 -4.79 26.83 6.22
CA ARG A 31 -5.97 27.56 6.68
C ARG A 31 -5.71 29.06 6.53
N ASN A 32 -6.26 29.69 5.49
CA ASN A 32 -6.40 31.14 5.48
C ASN A 32 -7.72 31.52 6.18
N ASN A 33 -7.58 32.12 7.37
CA ASN A 33 -8.65 32.84 8.03
C ASN A 33 -8.77 34.24 7.36
N PRO A 34 -9.97 34.71 6.98
CA PRO A 34 -10.10 35.97 6.27
C PRO A 34 -10.25 37.14 7.24
N LYS A 35 -9.14 37.76 7.66
CA LYS A 35 -9.09 39.15 8.14
C LYS A 35 -7.68 39.71 7.95
N ASP A 36 -7.44 40.43 6.85
CA ASP A 36 -7.15 41.87 6.93
C ASP A 36 -7.00 42.50 5.54
N ARG A 37 -7.47 43.74 5.44
CA ARG A 37 -7.40 44.63 4.27
C ARG A 37 -6.09 45.42 4.27
N SER A 38 -5.72 45.89 3.07
CA SER A 38 -4.75 46.97 2.76
C SER A 38 -3.27 46.52 2.80
N THR A 39 -2.36 46.90 1.90
CA THR A 39 -2.18 48.09 1.05
C THR A 39 -1.28 47.78 -0.18
N ASN A 40 -1.44 48.58 -1.24
CA ASN A 40 -0.45 49.08 -2.23
C ASN A 40 0.97 48.45 -2.32
N ASN A 41 1.43 48.06 -3.52
CA ASN A 41 2.17 48.94 -4.47
C ASN A 41 2.90 48.17 -5.60
N ARG A 42 2.77 48.75 -6.81
CA ARG A 42 3.75 48.96 -7.91
C ARG A 42 4.68 47.84 -8.43
N GLU A 43 4.50 47.59 -9.73
CA GLU A 43 5.48 47.60 -10.82
C GLU A 43 6.85 46.92 -10.62
N ASN A 44 7.13 45.89 -11.44
CA ASN A 44 8.04 46.11 -12.57
C ASN A 44 7.90 45.04 -13.66
N MET A 45 7.83 45.55 -14.89
CA MET A 45 7.97 44.80 -16.13
C MET A 45 9.35 44.17 -16.25
N LEU A 46 9.41 43.00 -16.89
CA LEU A 46 10.47 42.61 -17.83
C LEU A 46 9.98 41.38 -18.62
N THR A 47 9.83 41.53 -19.92
CA THR A 47 9.58 40.48 -20.91
C THR A 47 10.93 40.09 -21.58
N PRO A 48 10.98 39.18 -22.57
CA PRO A 48 11.30 37.77 -22.37
C PRO A 48 12.62 37.37 -23.08
N ARG A 49 13.18 36.19 -22.74
CA ARG A 49 14.17 35.53 -23.60
C ARG A 49 13.69 34.14 -24.00
N GLU A 50 13.67 33.94 -25.31
CA GLU A 50 13.31 32.74 -26.06
C GLU A 50 14.35 31.62 -25.90
N THR A 51 14.01 30.46 -26.52
CA THR A 51 14.74 29.18 -26.68
C THR A 51 14.51 28.20 -25.54
N THR A 52 13.98 26.98 -25.75
CA THR A 52 13.90 26.12 -26.93
C THR A 52 12.72 25.16 -26.76
N GLN A 53 11.93 24.98 -27.81
CA GLN A 53 10.78 24.06 -27.84
C GLN A 53 11.28 22.61 -27.76
N SER A 54 10.79 21.85 -26.77
CA SER A 54 10.76 20.39 -26.82
C SER A 54 9.30 19.96 -26.90
N GLU A 55 8.97 19.28 -27.99
CA GLU A 55 7.60 18.88 -28.35
C GLU A 55 6.88 18.09 -27.22
N PRO A 56 5.59 18.34 -26.99
CA PRO A 56 4.80 17.59 -26.02
C PRO A 56 4.53 16.16 -26.52
N VAL A 57 4.75 15.19 -25.64
CA VAL A 57 4.37 13.78 -25.84
C VAL A 57 2.85 13.70 -26.07
N ASP A 58 2.46 13.27 -27.27
CA ASP A 58 1.06 13.16 -27.67
C ASP A 58 0.30 12.10 -26.85
N VAL A 59 -0.58 12.57 -25.97
CA VAL A 59 -1.45 11.77 -25.09
C VAL A 59 -2.71 11.26 -25.84
N SER A 60 -2.82 11.48 -27.15
CA SER A 60 -4.03 11.18 -27.94
C SER A 60 -4.41 9.69 -28.06
N LYS A 61 -3.58 8.73 -27.62
CA LYS A 61 -3.86 7.29 -27.74
C LYS A 61 -4.62 6.64 -26.56
N SER A 62 -5.00 7.38 -25.53
CA SER A 62 -5.82 6.87 -24.41
C SER A 62 -7.33 7.02 -24.67
N LYS A 63 -7.92 6.23 -25.59
CA LYS A 63 -9.38 6.32 -25.87
C LYS A 63 -10.24 5.10 -25.59
N ASN A 64 -9.70 3.96 -25.13
CA ASN A 64 -10.52 2.73 -25.00
C ASN A 64 -10.60 2.08 -23.61
N PHE A 65 -10.06 2.69 -22.54
CA PHE A 65 -10.32 2.17 -21.20
C PHE A 65 -11.69 2.63 -20.68
N ARG A 66 -12.69 1.74 -20.72
CA ARG A 66 -13.92 1.92 -19.96
C ARG A 66 -13.70 1.29 -18.57
N PRO A 67 -13.64 2.08 -17.49
CA PRO A 67 -13.68 1.48 -16.15
C PRO A 67 -14.98 0.67 -16.02
N PRO A 68 -15.01 -0.42 -15.25
CA PRO A 68 -16.24 -1.15 -14.98
C PRO A 68 -17.31 -0.17 -14.47
N ARG A 69 -18.38 0.02 -15.26
CA ARG A 69 -19.56 0.80 -14.85
C ARG A 69 -20.33 -0.02 -13.81
N ASN A 70 -19.80 -0.09 -12.59
CA ASN A 70 -20.55 -0.61 -11.46
C ASN A 70 -21.61 0.43 -11.10
N SER A 71 -22.89 0.02 -11.13
CA SER A 71 -23.99 0.88 -10.71
C SER A 71 -23.79 1.33 -9.26
N LEU A 72 -24.41 2.44 -8.84
CA LEU A 72 -24.39 2.86 -7.43
C LEU A 72 -24.86 1.76 -6.47
N LYS A 73 -25.76 0.87 -6.92
CA LYS A 73 -26.20 -0.32 -6.18
C LYS A 73 -25.10 -1.38 -6.07
N ASP A 74 -24.35 -1.63 -7.15
CA ASP A 74 -23.21 -2.56 -7.14
C ASP A 74 -22.06 -2.04 -6.28
N ARG A 75 -21.76 -0.74 -6.35
CA ARG A 75 -20.76 -0.09 -5.48
C ARG A 75 -21.13 -0.23 -4.00
N LYS A 76 -22.41 -0.02 -3.64
CA LYS A 76 -22.90 -0.20 -2.27
C LYS A 76 -22.86 -1.66 -1.82
N ARG A 77 -23.21 -2.62 -2.70
CA ARG A 77 -23.16 -4.06 -2.40
C ARG A 77 -21.73 -4.58 -2.23
N ILE A 78 -20.83 -4.20 -3.15
CA ILE A 78 -19.40 -4.50 -3.07
C ILE A 78 -18.82 -3.84 -1.82
N ALA A 79 -19.15 -2.58 -1.49
CA ALA A 79 -18.71 -1.93 -0.26
C ALA A 79 -19.20 -2.65 1.02
N ASN A 80 -20.44 -3.15 1.03
CA ASN A 80 -20.99 -3.90 2.17
C ASN A 80 -20.31 -5.26 2.37
N ASP A 81 -20.00 -5.98 1.28
CA ASP A 81 -19.22 -7.23 1.33
C ASP A 81 -17.74 -6.95 1.65
N MET A 82 -17.19 -5.84 1.14
CA MET A 82 -15.81 -5.40 1.39
C MET A 82 -15.54 -5.12 2.86
N GLY A 83 -16.52 -4.66 3.65
CA GLY A 83 -16.37 -4.46 5.10
C GLY A 83 -16.32 -5.76 5.91
N ARG A 84 -16.86 -6.86 5.36
CA ARG A 84 -16.94 -8.17 6.04
C ARG A 84 -15.76 -9.09 5.75
N VAL A 85 -15.06 -8.89 4.62
CA VAL A 85 -13.90 -9.70 4.25
C VAL A 85 -12.68 -9.29 5.10
N PRO A 86 -12.12 -10.20 5.91
CA PRO A 86 -10.94 -9.88 6.71
C PRO A 86 -9.72 -9.63 5.83
N VAL A 87 -8.82 -8.76 6.29
CA VAL A 87 -7.63 -8.34 5.52
C VAL A 87 -6.67 -9.50 5.24
N GLY A 88 -6.56 -10.48 6.15
CA GLY A 88 -5.59 -11.58 6.05
C GLY A 88 -5.76 -12.48 4.81
N GLY A 89 -4.94 -12.21 3.79
CA GLY A 89 -4.99 -12.88 2.49
C GLY A 89 -6.18 -12.43 1.63
N ARG A 90 -6.65 -11.20 1.83
CA ARG A 90 -7.85 -10.63 1.21
C ARG A 90 -7.86 -10.72 -0.32
N LEU A 91 -6.73 -10.48 -0.99
CA LEU A 91 -6.69 -10.46 -2.47
C LEU A 91 -7.17 -11.78 -3.10
N PHE A 92 -6.99 -12.91 -2.41
CA PHE A 92 -7.52 -14.20 -2.87
C PHE A 92 -9.03 -14.18 -3.11
N ARG A 93 -9.79 -13.42 -2.32
CA ARG A 93 -11.25 -13.29 -2.51
C ARG A 93 -11.60 -12.52 -3.79
N PHE A 94 -10.71 -11.63 -4.21
CA PHE A 94 -10.83 -10.79 -5.40
C PHE A 94 -10.10 -11.37 -6.62
N ARG A 95 -9.57 -12.58 -6.54
CA ARG A 95 -8.75 -13.23 -7.60
C ARG A 95 -9.31 -13.16 -9.03
N ALA A 96 -10.63 -13.06 -9.20
CA ALA A 96 -11.25 -12.88 -10.51
C ALA A 96 -10.84 -11.54 -11.17
N ALA A 97 -10.74 -10.46 -10.37
CA ALA A 97 -10.28 -9.16 -10.82
C ALA A 97 -8.77 -9.12 -11.12
N TRP A 98 -8.03 -10.17 -10.76
CA TRP A 98 -6.58 -10.31 -11.00
C TRP A 98 -6.27 -11.25 -12.18
N GLN A 99 -7.28 -11.63 -12.96
CA GLN A 99 -7.10 -12.52 -14.10
C GLN A 99 -6.19 -11.87 -15.16
N GLY A 100 -5.17 -12.60 -15.60
CA GLY A 100 -4.19 -12.09 -16.57
C GLY A 100 -3.12 -11.19 -15.95
N ALA A 101 -3.10 -11.05 -14.63
CA ALA A 101 -2.02 -10.37 -13.92
C ALA A 101 -0.72 -11.17 -13.99
N ASN A 102 0.39 -10.46 -14.21
CA ASN A 102 1.71 -11.04 -13.94
C ASN A 102 1.78 -11.45 -12.47
N HIS A 103 2.12 -12.71 -12.18
CA HIS A 103 2.12 -13.30 -10.85
C HIS A 103 0.73 -13.47 -10.19
N GLU A 104 -0.34 -13.65 -10.98
CA GLU A 104 -1.69 -14.03 -10.50
C GLU A 104 -1.65 -15.20 -9.50
N SER A 105 -0.71 -16.14 -9.65
CA SER A 105 -0.53 -17.27 -8.73
C SER A 105 -0.33 -16.86 -7.27
N VAL A 106 0.28 -15.71 -6.99
CA VAL A 106 0.45 -15.18 -5.63
C VAL A 106 -0.89 -14.82 -5.01
N VAL A 107 -1.79 -14.22 -5.80
CA VAL A 107 -3.14 -13.86 -5.35
C VAL A 107 -4.01 -15.12 -5.21
N ARG A 108 -3.91 -16.06 -6.15
CA ARG A 108 -4.72 -17.29 -6.16
C ARG A 108 -4.30 -18.34 -5.14
N THR A 109 -3.01 -18.53 -4.94
CA THR A 109 -2.49 -19.65 -4.13
C THR A 109 -1.73 -19.19 -2.89
N GLY A 110 -1.46 -17.88 -2.79
CA GLY A 110 -0.62 -17.30 -1.75
C GLY A 110 0.86 -17.35 -2.11
N LEU A 111 1.64 -16.51 -1.46
CA LEU A 111 3.08 -16.47 -1.57
C LEU A 111 3.70 -17.82 -1.19
N SER A 112 4.57 -18.33 -2.07
CA SER A 112 5.40 -19.51 -1.86
C SER A 112 6.85 -19.21 -2.24
N TRP A 113 7.76 -20.11 -1.87
CA TRP A 113 9.20 -19.98 -2.12
C TRP A 113 9.91 -21.33 -2.20
N SER A 114 11.10 -21.31 -2.79
CA SER A 114 12.05 -22.43 -2.75
C SER A 114 13.06 -22.26 -1.62
N TRP A 115 13.61 -23.38 -1.16
CA TRP A 115 14.64 -23.40 -0.13
C TRP A 115 16.03 -23.42 -0.77
N LYS A 116 16.98 -22.66 -0.24
CA LYS A 116 18.40 -22.68 -0.63
C LYS A 116 19.09 -23.96 -0.16
N LYS A 117 18.68 -24.48 0.99
CA LYS A 117 19.27 -25.64 1.65
C LYS A 117 18.23 -26.32 2.55
N LYS A 118 18.51 -27.56 2.95
CA LYS A 118 17.66 -28.32 3.87
C LYS A 118 17.54 -27.57 5.21
N LEU A 119 16.33 -27.51 5.76
CA LEU A 119 16.12 -26.94 7.09
C LEU A 119 16.57 -27.92 8.18
N PRO A 120 17.10 -27.43 9.30
CA PRO A 120 17.29 -28.25 10.49
C PRO A 120 15.94 -28.72 11.05
N PRO A 121 15.96 -29.73 11.93
CA PRO A 121 14.77 -30.15 12.67
C PRO A 121 14.13 -28.97 13.43
N PRO A 122 12.78 -28.93 13.55
CA PRO A 122 12.09 -27.84 14.24
C PRO A 122 12.52 -27.77 15.71
N LYS A 123 13.00 -26.61 16.15
CA LYS A 123 13.32 -26.35 17.56
C LYS A 123 12.14 -25.68 18.26
N ARG A 124 11.76 -26.18 19.43
CA ARG A 124 10.77 -25.51 20.28
C ARG A 124 11.42 -24.34 21.02
N LEU A 125 10.76 -23.19 20.98
CA LEU A 125 11.23 -21.99 21.67
C LEU A 125 10.27 -21.62 22.81
N ARG A 126 10.83 -21.11 23.91
CA ARG A 126 10.05 -20.49 24.97
C ARG A 126 9.67 -19.07 24.54
N GLN A 127 8.38 -18.76 24.56
CA GLN A 127 7.86 -17.44 24.19
C GLN A 127 7.48 -16.66 25.45
N LYS A 128 8.02 -15.46 25.62
CA LYS A 128 7.60 -14.53 26.68
C LYS A 128 6.21 -13.97 26.35
N THR A 129 5.37 -13.82 27.37
CA THR A 129 4.04 -13.21 27.28
C THR A 129 4.11 -11.74 27.67
N SER A 130 3.24 -10.91 27.09
CA SER A 130 3.07 -9.52 27.51
C SER A 130 1.66 -9.02 27.17
N PRO A 131 1.12 -8.04 27.91
CA PRO A 131 -0.17 -7.43 27.59
C PRO A 131 -0.23 -6.83 26.18
N SER A 132 0.87 -6.23 25.72
CA SER A 132 1.00 -5.69 24.36
C SER A 132 0.84 -6.80 23.30
N LEU A 133 1.52 -7.94 23.49
CA LEU A 133 1.36 -9.11 22.62
C LEU A 133 -0.07 -9.64 22.62
N ASP A 134 -0.72 -9.72 23.79
CA ASP A 134 -2.12 -10.18 23.88
C ASP A 134 -3.07 -9.30 23.06
N LYS A 135 -2.94 -7.97 23.18
CA LYS A 135 -3.73 -7.00 22.41
C LYS A 135 -3.50 -7.16 20.91
N ILE A 136 -2.24 -7.19 20.47
CA ILE A 136 -1.90 -7.32 19.05
C ILE A 136 -2.38 -8.66 18.48
N LEU A 137 -2.16 -9.76 19.18
CA LEU A 137 -2.58 -11.09 18.73
C LEU A 137 -4.10 -11.21 18.62
N SER A 138 -4.85 -10.56 19.52
CA SER A 138 -6.30 -10.43 19.41
C SER A 138 -6.70 -9.72 18.10
N THR A 139 -6.04 -8.60 17.77
CA THR A 139 -6.26 -7.87 16.51
C THR A 139 -5.91 -8.72 15.28
N LEU A 140 -4.76 -9.40 15.28
CA LEU A 140 -4.35 -10.27 14.17
C LEU A 140 -5.32 -11.43 13.93
N ARG A 141 -5.89 -12.00 15.00
CA ARG A 141 -6.93 -13.04 14.90
C ARG A 141 -8.22 -12.50 14.30
N LYS A 142 -8.70 -11.35 14.77
CA LYS A 142 -9.90 -10.68 14.22
C LYS A 142 -9.72 -10.36 12.73
N LYS A 143 -8.55 -9.86 12.36
CA LYS A 143 -8.14 -9.58 10.97
C LYS A 143 -7.85 -10.83 10.13
N ARG A 144 -7.90 -12.05 10.71
CA ARG A 144 -7.52 -13.34 10.10
C ARG A 144 -6.12 -13.34 9.47
N VAL A 145 -5.16 -12.62 10.04
CA VAL A 145 -3.75 -12.63 9.62
C VAL A 145 -3.03 -13.88 10.14
N ILE A 146 -3.44 -14.35 11.32
CA ILE A 146 -2.95 -15.57 11.95
C ILE A 146 -4.10 -16.56 12.20
N GLU A 147 -3.75 -17.83 12.31
CA GLU A 147 -4.66 -18.93 12.63
C GLU A 147 -3.97 -19.97 13.51
N LYS A 148 -4.75 -20.83 14.18
CA LYS A 148 -4.18 -21.96 14.92
C LYS A 148 -3.48 -22.90 13.94
N ALA A 149 -2.28 -23.33 14.29
CA ALA A 149 -1.55 -24.31 13.50
C ALA A 149 -1.89 -25.73 13.99
N LYS A 150 -2.00 -26.69 13.06
CA LYS A 150 -2.06 -28.12 13.41
C LYS A 150 -0.70 -28.63 13.85
N SER A 151 0.33 -28.27 13.09
CA SER A 151 1.73 -28.56 13.39
C SER A 151 2.62 -27.51 12.75
N LEU A 152 3.69 -27.13 13.46
CA LEU A 152 4.69 -26.20 12.96
C LEU A 152 5.88 -26.96 12.38
N ARG A 153 6.38 -26.48 11.24
CA ARG A 153 7.64 -26.91 10.63
C ARG A 153 8.80 -25.99 11.01
N TRP A 154 8.48 -24.80 11.50
CA TRP A 154 9.44 -23.87 12.07
C TRP A 154 8.75 -23.03 13.16
N GLN A 155 9.46 -22.76 14.25
CA GLN A 155 8.99 -21.88 15.30
C GLN A 155 9.92 -20.66 15.41
N SER A 156 9.35 -19.47 15.26
CA SER A 156 10.04 -18.20 15.43
C SER A 156 9.64 -17.52 16.74
N ARG A 157 10.53 -16.65 17.24
CA ARG A 157 10.22 -15.76 18.37
C ARG A 157 9.30 -14.65 17.91
N LEU A 158 8.39 -14.26 18.79
CA LEU A 158 7.46 -13.15 18.59
C LEU A 158 7.65 -12.14 19.71
N PHE A 159 7.86 -10.86 19.40
CA PHE A 159 7.99 -9.83 20.42
C PHE A 159 7.52 -8.48 19.89
N THR A 160 7.42 -7.50 20.79
CA THR A 160 7.02 -6.14 20.44
C THR A 160 8.18 -5.19 20.58
N VAL A 161 8.21 -4.16 19.73
CA VAL A 161 9.15 -3.04 19.80
C VAL A 161 8.34 -1.76 19.83
N PRO A 162 8.61 -0.81 20.74
CA PRO A 162 7.91 0.47 20.80
C PRO A 162 7.97 1.20 19.46
N LYS A 163 6.84 1.73 19.01
CA LYS A 163 6.80 2.60 17.84
C LYS A 163 6.94 4.04 18.32
N LYS A 164 7.92 4.77 17.77
CA LYS A 164 8.08 6.21 18.02
C LYS A 164 6.78 6.93 17.64
N ASP A 165 6.24 7.72 18.57
CA ASP A 165 5.05 8.55 18.41
C ASP A 165 3.76 7.80 18.04
N ALA A 166 3.61 6.54 18.44
CA ALA A 166 2.37 5.78 18.24
C ALA A 166 1.93 5.00 19.47
N GLN A 167 0.61 4.88 19.63
CA GLN A 167 -0.04 4.21 20.75
C GLN A 167 0.10 2.67 20.72
N GLU A 168 0.57 2.09 19.60
CA GLU A 168 0.69 0.64 19.42
C GLU A 168 2.12 0.23 19.04
N ASP A 169 2.64 -0.77 19.75
CA ASP A 169 3.94 -1.38 19.46
C ASP A 169 3.96 -2.10 18.11
N ARG A 170 5.15 -2.20 17.52
CA ARG A 170 5.39 -3.02 16.33
C ARG A 170 5.58 -4.47 16.74
N LEU A 171 4.79 -5.35 16.14
CA LEU A 171 5.01 -6.79 16.24
C LEU A 171 6.18 -7.23 15.36
N ILE A 172 7.12 -7.95 15.95
CA ILE A 172 8.25 -8.55 15.27
C ILE A 172 8.14 -10.07 15.35
N LEU A 173 8.04 -10.71 14.19
CA LEU A 173 8.30 -12.14 14.02
C LEU A 173 9.75 -12.30 13.59
N ASP A 174 10.59 -12.87 14.45
CA ASP A 174 12.00 -13.07 14.16
C ASP A 174 12.19 -14.18 13.12
N LEU A 175 12.33 -13.76 11.87
CA LEU A 175 12.57 -14.62 10.71
C LEU A 175 14.03 -14.61 10.26
N SER A 176 14.94 -13.97 11.01
CA SER A 176 16.35 -13.79 10.62
C SER A 176 17.02 -15.11 10.21
N ILE A 177 16.90 -16.13 11.05
CA ILE A 177 17.46 -17.46 10.80
C ILE A 177 16.74 -18.12 9.62
N LEU A 178 15.40 -18.13 9.61
CA LEU A 178 14.61 -18.76 8.55
C LEU A 178 14.93 -18.18 7.18
N ASN A 179 15.08 -16.85 7.09
CA ASN A 179 15.39 -16.12 5.87
C ASN A 179 16.71 -16.58 5.23
N SER A 180 17.68 -17.05 6.02
CA SER A 180 18.94 -17.60 5.49
C SER A 180 18.75 -18.90 4.69
N PHE A 181 17.63 -19.61 4.89
CA PHE A 181 17.27 -20.83 4.16
C PHE A 181 16.38 -20.55 2.95
N ILE A 182 15.81 -19.35 2.82
CA ILE A 182 14.86 -19.01 1.75
C ILE A 182 15.63 -18.49 0.54
N HIS A 183 15.31 -19.00 -0.65
CA HIS A 183 15.81 -18.44 -1.89
C HIS A 183 15.17 -17.06 -2.12
N CYS A 184 16.00 -16.02 -2.04
CA CYS A 184 15.59 -14.63 -2.22
C CYS A 184 16.36 -14.05 -3.39
N PRO A 185 15.76 -14.01 -4.60
CA PRO A 185 16.39 -13.38 -5.74
C PRO A 185 16.63 -11.89 -5.47
N HIS A 186 17.72 -11.37 -6.02
CA HIS A 186 17.94 -9.92 -6.03
C HIS A 186 16.78 -9.21 -6.73
N PHE A 187 16.41 -8.05 -6.20
CA PHE A 187 15.42 -7.16 -6.79
C PHE A 187 15.73 -5.74 -6.34
N LYS A 188 15.34 -4.76 -7.16
CA LYS A 188 15.50 -3.35 -6.86
C LYS A 188 14.13 -2.74 -6.66
N MET A 189 13.96 -1.97 -5.60
CA MET A 189 12.82 -1.08 -5.42
C MET A 189 13.23 0.32 -5.82
N LEU A 190 12.25 1.14 -6.20
CA LEU A 190 12.48 2.57 -6.35
C LEU A 190 12.99 3.13 -5.03
N THR A 191 14.14 3.78 -5.10
CA THR A 191 14.70 4.55 -4.01
C THR A 191 14.05 5.93 -3.96
N MET A 192 14.13 6.60 -2.81
CA MET A 192 13.62 7.96 -2.67
C MET A 192 14.27 8.92 -3.69
N LYS A 193 15.57 8.75 -3.96
CA LYS A 193 16.30 9.57 -4.95
C LYS A 193 15.73 9.38 -6.35
N GLU A 194 15.43 8.14 -6.73
CA GLU A 194 14.80 7.83 -8.02
C GLU A 194 13.37 8.37 -8.10
N VAL A 195 12.58 8.25 -7.03
CA VAL A 195 11.23 8.84 -6.99
C VAL A 195 11.29 10.36 -7.19
N LYS A 196 12.20 11.06 -6.50
CA LYS A 196 12.41 12.51 -6.68
C LYS A 196 12.81 12.88 -8.11
N LEU A 197 13.67 12.08 -8.75
CA LEU A 197 14.12 12.33 -10.12
C LEU A 197 12.99 12.12 -11.15
N LEU A 198 12.11 11.15 -10.89
CA LEU A 198 10.98 10.82 -11.77
C LEU A 198 9.79 11.78 -11.60
N LEU A 199 9.79 12.60 -10.55
CA LEU A 199 8.73 13.57 -10.29
C LEU A 199 8.96 14.85 -11.10
N PRO A 200 8.04 15.23 -11.99
CA PRO A 200 8.14 16.51 -12.69
C PRO A 200 8.04 17.68 -11.72
N LYS A 201 8.78 18.74 -12.03
CA LYS A 201 8.58 20.05 -11.40
C LYS A 201 7.20 20.58 -11.75
N ASP A 202 6.59 21.33 -10.82
CA ASP A 202 5.29 21.99 -10.98
C ASP A 202 4.07 21.08 -11.14
N TYR A 203 4.20 19.78 -10.88
CA TYR A 203 3.07 18.85 -10.88
C TYR A 203 2.45 18.70 -9.49
N TRP A 204 1.17 18.35 -9.49
CA TRP A 204 0.41 17.99 -8.30
C TRP A 204 0.54 16.51 -8.02
N THR A 205 0.57 16.17 -6.74
CA THR A 205 0.66 14.77 -6.32
C THR A 205 -0.33 14.45 -5.20
N VAL A 206 -0.83 13.21 -5.22
CA VAL A 206 -1.65 12.62 -4.15
C VAL A 206 -1.05 11.27 -3.78
N SER A 207 -0.79 11.04 -2.50
CA SER A 207 -0.32 9.74 -2.01
C SER A 207 -1.51 8.92 -1.51
N ILE A 208 -1.64 7.71 -2.02
CA ILE A 208 -2.61 6.71 -1.56
C ILE A 208 -1.86 5.67 -0.74
N ASP A 209 -2.19 5.56 0.55
CA ASP A 209 -1.57 4.63 1.49
C ASP A 209 -2.40 3.35 1.67
N LEU A 210 -1.78 2.20 1.41
CA LEU A 210 -2.42 0.88 1.53
C LEU A 210 -2.46 0.44 3.00
N LYS A 211 -3.67 0.41 3.59
CA LYS A 211 -3.86 0.00 4.98
C LYS A 211 -3.43 -1.44 5.18
N ASP A 212 -2.53 -1.74 6.11
CA ASP A 212 -2.07 -3.11 6.37
C ASP A 212 -1.62 -3.83 5.06
N GLY A 213 -0.96 -3.11 4.14
CA GLY A 213 -0.72 -3.54 2.76
C GLY A 213 -0.26 -5.00 2.63
N TYR A 214 0.80 -5.39 3.34
CA TYR A 214 1.35 -6.75 3.25
C TYR A 214 0.34 -7.84 3.63
N TRP A 215 -0.54 -7.57 4.60
CA TRP A 215 -1.51 -8.56 5.08
C TRP A 215 -2.61 -8.89 4.06
N HIS A 216 -2.79 -8.07 3.03
CA HIS A 216 -3.66 -8.38 1.90
C HIS A 216 -3.18 -9.61 1.11
N VAL A 217 -1.86 -9.82 1.06
CA VAL A 217 -1.25 -10.93 0.33
C VAL A 217 -1.21 -12.18 1.21
N GLY A 218 -1.83 -13.26 0.73
CA GLY A 218 -1.87 -14.54 1.44
C GLY A 218 -0.53 -15.28 1.40
N ILE A 219 -0.30 -16.18 2.36
CA ILE A 219 0.76 -17.18 2.31
C ILE A 219 0.17 -18.52 1.86
N SER A 220 0.89 -19.21 0.97
CA SER A 220 0.52 -20.54 0.51
C SER A 220 0.39 -21.52 1.67
N LYS A 221 -0.65 -22.37 1.65
CA LYS A 221 -0.96 -23.29 2.75
C LYS A 221 0.23 -24.18 3.14
N THR A 222 1.05 -24.59 2.17
CA THR A 222 2.25 -25.42 2.39
C THR A 222 3.37 -24.68 3.11
N LYS A 223 3.36 -23.34 3.07
CA LYS A 223 4.40 -22.49 3.65
C LYS A 223 4.03 -21.88 5.01
N ARG A 224 2.75 -21.83 5.36
CA ARG A 224 2.28 -21.30 6.67
C ARG A 224 2.92 -21.99 7.88
N PRO A 225 3.12 -23.33 7.91
CA PRO A 225 3.76 -23.98 9.05
C PRO A 225 5.20 -23.52 9.34
N TYR A 226 5.85 -22.81 8.40
CA TYR A 226 7.18 -22.25 8.57
C TYR A 226 7.16 -20.82 9.13
N LEU A 227 6.00 -20.17 9.13
CA LEU A 227 5.79 -18.83 9.67
C LEU A 227 5.02 -18.94 11.00
N GLY A 228 5.48 -19.86 11.84
CA GLY A 228 4.82 -20.25 13.08
C GLY A 228 5.45 -19.66 14.32
N PHE A 229 4.66 -19.53 15.37
CA PHE A 229 5.12 -19.22 16.73
C PHE A 229 4.23 -19.92 17.75
N ARG A 230 4.75 -20.15 18.95
CA ARG A 230 3.98 -20.67 20.08
C ARG A 230 3.67 -19.55 21.05
N TYR A 231 2.43 -19.46 21.51
CA TYR A 231 2.00 -18.47 22.50
C TYR A 231 0.94 -19.05 23.42
N ARG A 232 1.12 -18.92 24.75
CA ARG A 232 0.24 -19.50 25.79
C ARG A 232 -0.14 -20.97 25.49
N ASN A 233 0.87 -21.81 25.28
CA ASN A 233 0.75 -23.25 24.97
C ASN A 233 -0.05 -23.59 23.69
N GLN A 234 -0.32 -22.62 22.82
CA GLN A 234 -0.98 -22.82 21.54
C GLN A 234 -0.02 -22.47 20.39
N ASP A 235 0.03 -23.34 19.38
CA ASP A 235 0.74 -23.07 18.14
C ASP A 235 -0.13 -22.23 17.20
N TRP A 236 0.47 -21.17 16.67
CA TRP A 236 -0.11 -20.22 15.73
C TRP A 236 0.76 -20.13 14.49
N GLN A 237 0.15 -19.82 13.36
CA GLN A 237 0.84 -19.57 12.10
C GLN A 237 0.28 -18.36 11.38
N PHE A 238 1.14 -17.65 10.66
CA PHE A 238 0.73 -16.60 9.74
C PHE A 238 0.13 -17.22 8.47
N ARG A 239 -1.03 -16.70 8.07
CA ARG A 239 -1.71 -17.04 6.80
C ARG A 239 -1.67 -15.90 5.78
N ALA A 240 -1.25 -14.72 6.20
CA ALA A 240 -0.94 -13.58 5.35
C ALA A 240 0.51 -13.15 5.57
N MET A 241 1.06 -12.39 4.62
CA MET A 241 2.48 -12.04 4.58
C MET A 241 2.93 -11.30 5.85
N PRO A 242 3.79 -11.90 6.70
CA PRO A 242 4.28 -11.22 7.89
C PRO A 242 5.40 -10.22 7.54
N PHE A 243 5.55 -9.21 8.39
CA PHE A 243 6.77 -8.41 8.40
C PHE A 243 7.98 -9.28 8.79
N GLY A 244 9.16 -8.94 8.26
CA GLY A 244 10.41 -9.66 8.51
C GLY A 244 10.71 -10.80 7.53
N LEU A 245 9.77 -11.19 6.66
CA LEU A 245 10.02 -12.19 5.62
C LEU A 245 10.84 -11.56 4.49
N ASN A 246 12.05 -12.07 4.19
CA ASN A 246 12.98 -11.42 3.26
C ASN A 246 12.45 -11.26 1.82
N ILE A 247 11.64 -12.20 1.35
CA ILE A 247 11.02 -12.16 0.02
C ILE A 247 9.76 -11.28 -0.04
N ALA A 248 9.23 -10.84 1.10
CA ALA A 248 7.98 -10.09 1.15
C ALA A 248 8.01 -8.82 0.28
N PRO A 249 9.03 -7.94 0.37
CA PRO A 249 9.00 -6.69 -0.39
C PRO A 249 9.05 -6.93 -1.90
N ARG A 250 9.91 -7.86 -2.38
CA ARG A 250 9.97 -8.24 -3.80
C ARG A 250 8.62 -8.68 -4.33
N MET A 251 7.94 -9.50 -3.55
CA MET A 251 6.67 -10.08 -3.96
C MET A 251 5.54 -9.06 -3.89
N PHE A 252 5.59 -8.17 -2.90
CA PHE A 252 4.69 -7.03 -2.82
C PHE A 252 4.86 -6.10 -4.03
N THR A 253 6.09 -5.72 -4.39
CA THR A 253 6.38 -4.91 -5.59
C THR A 253 5.83 -5.56 -6.86
N LYS A 254 5.95 -6.88 -7.01
CA LYS A 254 5.38 -7.62 -8.16
C LYS A 254 3.86 -7.55 -8.21
N VAL A 255 3.19 -7.64 -7.07
CA VAL A 255 1.72 -7.49 -6.98
C VAL A 255 1.31 -6.06 -7.33
N ILE A 256 2.02 -5.05 -6.80
CA ILE A 256 1.78 -3.63 -7.08
C ILE A 256 2.07 -3.27 -8.55
N ALA A 257 3.04 -3.92 -9.20
CA ALA A 257 3.33 -3.67 -10.62
C ALA A 257 2.11 -3.92 -11.52
N HIS A 258 1.25 -4.88 -11.18
CA HIS A 258 -0.01 -5.09 -11.90
C HIS A 258 -0.99 -3.94 -11.69
N VAL A 259 -1.10 -3.43 -10.46
CA VAL A 259 -1.91 -2.24 -10.13
C VAL A 259 -1.44 -1.04 -10.95
N VAL A 260 -0.13 -0.80 -11.00
CA VAL A 260 0.47 0.31 -11.77
C VAL A 260 0.20 0.15 -13.28
N LYS A 261 0.26 -1.08 -13.80
CA LYS A 261 -0.12 -1.36 -15.19
C LYS A 261 -1.58 -0.98 -15.46
N MET A 262 -2.52 -1.38 -14.60
CA MET A 262 -3.93 -1.01 -14.75
C MET A 262 -4.16 0.50 -14.63
N MET A 263 -3.41 1.17 -13.75
CA MET A 263 -3.42 2.63 -13.64
C MET A 263 -2.95 3.29 -14.94
N ALA A 264 -1.84 2.82 -15.52
CA ALA A 264 -1.33 3.33 -16.79
C ALA A 264 -2.33 3.12 -17.95
N GLU A 265 -2.97 1.95 -18.02
CA GLU A 265 -4.03 1.66 -19.01
C GLU A 265 -5.26 2.58 -18.84
N ALA A 266 -5.51 3.07 -17.63
CA ALA A 266 -6.55 4.04 -17.32
C ALA A 266 -6.10 5.51 -17.49
N GLY A 267 -4.87 5.75 -18.00
CA GLY A 267 -4.30 7.10 -18.17
C GLY A 267 -3.82 7.75 -16.87
N ILE A 268 -3.65 6.97 -15.79
CA ILE A 268 -3.19 7.46 -14.49
C ILE A 268 -1.68 7.30 -14.40
N TRP A 269 -0.97 8.43 -14.22
CA TRP A 269 0.44 8.38 -13.86
C TRP A 269 0.59 8.05 -12.37
N CYS A 270 1.09 6.86 -12.08
CA CYS A 270 1.35 6.38 -10.73
C CYS A 270 2.82 5.99 -10.53
N LEU A 271 3.44 6.48 -9.46
CA LEU A 271 4.73 6.01 -8.96
C LEU A 271 4.55 5.23 -7.64
N PRO A 272 4.82 3.91 -7.62
CA PRO A 272 4.76 3.13 -6.40
C PRO A 272 6.01 3.34 -5.53
N TYR A 273 5.84 3.51 -4.23
CA TYR A 273 6.92 3.53 -3.25
C TYR A 273 6.52 2.76 -1.99
N LEU A 274 7.05 1.54 -1.84
CA LEU A 274 6.68 0.63 -0.74
C LEU A 274 5.15 0.42 -0.67
N ASP A 275 4.51 0.88 0.42
CA ASP A 275 3.06 0.77 0.67
C ASP A 275 2.28 2.01 0.17
N ASP A 276 2.97 3.04 -0.33
CA ASP A 276 2.39 4.26 -0.90
C ASP A 276 2.32 4.19 -2.43
N LEU A 277 1.23 4.69 -3.00
CA LEU A 277 1.04 4.90 -4.44
C LEU A 277 0.87 6.39 -4.71
N LEU A 278 1.84 7.00 -5.38
CA LEU A 278 1.84 8.42 -5.68
C LEU A 278 1.19 8.67 -7.04
N ILE A 279 0.02 9.32 -7.04
CA ILE A 279 -0.68 9.76 -8.23
C ILE A 279 -0.16 11.15 -8.61
N ILE A 280 0.09 11.37 -9.90
CA ILE A 280 0.75 12.57 -10.42
C ILE A 280 -0.08 13.17 -11.55
N ALA A 281 -0.30 14.49 -11.54
CA ALA A 281 -0.94 15.21 -12.63
C ALA A 281 -0.49 16.68 -12.72
N SER A 282 -0.68 17.31 -13.88
CA SER A 282 -0.27 18.70 -14.14
C SER A 282 -1.16 19.73 -13.46
N THR A 283 -2.42 19.42 -13.19
CA THR A 283 -3.37 20.30 -12.49
C THR A 283 -3.93 19.63 -11.24
N ARG A 284 -4.38 20.45 -10.30
CA ARG A 284 -4.94 19.97 -9.03
C ARG A 284 -6.20 19.17 -9.26
N GLU A 285 -7.10 19.69 -10.10
CA GLU A 285 -8.39 19.10 -10.43
C GLU A 285 -8.21 17.73 -11.08
N GLU A 286 -7.23 17.62 -11.98
CA GLU A 286 -6.88 16.36 -12.63
C GLU A 286 -6.29 15.36 -11.64
N CYS A 287 -5.41 15.81 -10.75
CA CYS A 287 -4.81 14.96 -9.73
C CYS A 287 -5.88 14.34 -8.82
N ILE A 288 -6.89 15.13 -8.43
CA ILE A 288 -8.02 14.66 -7.62
C ILE A 288 -8.83 13.62 -8.39
N ARG A 289 -9.24 13.95 -9.63
CA ARG A 289 -10.01 13.05 -10.50
C ARG A 289 -9.30 11.71 -10.72
N MET A 290 -8.00 11.75 -10.98
CA MET A 290 -7.18 10.54 -11.17
C MET A 290 -7.03 9.74 -9.89
N SER A 291 -6.95 10.41 -8.73
CA SER A 291 -6.88 9.74 -7.43
C SER A 291 -8.17 8.99 -7.10
N GLU A 292 -9.34 9.55 -7.43
CA GLU A 292 -10.63 8.87 -7.25
C GLU A 292 -10.75 7.62 -8.14
N LEU A 293 -10.27 7.71 -9.38
CA LEU A 293 -10.23 6.57 -10.28
C LEU A 293 -9.24 5.51 -9.79
N ALA A 294 -8.06 5.92 -9.32
CA ALA A 294 -7.06 5.04 -8.73
C ALA A 294 -7.61 4.29 -7.50
N ILE A 295 -8.31 4.99 -6.60
CA ILE A 295 -9.01 4.40 -5.45
C ILE A 295 -10.03 3.36 -5.91
N SER A 296 -10.84 3.69 -6.93
CA SER A 296 -11.84 2.77 -7.47
C SER A 296 -11.22 1.48 -8.05
N ILE A 297 -10.08 1.60 -8.74
CA ILE A 297 -9.31 0.45 -9.25
C ILE A 297 -8.81 -0.41 -8.09
N LEU A 298 -8.18 0.23 -7.09
CA LEU A 298 -7.65 -0.46 -5.91
C LEU A 298 -8.72 -1.22 -5.13
N GLU A 299 -9.87 -0.61 -4.88
CA GLU A 299 -11.01 -1.24 -4.20
C GLU A 299 -11.55 -2.44 -5.00
N THR A 300 -11.63 -2.33 -6.33
CA THR A 300 -12.04 -3.43 -7.22
C THR A 300 -11.09 -4.62 -7.15
N LEU A 301 -9.80 -4.35 -6.97
CA LEU A 301 -8.76 -5.37 -6.76
C LEU A 301 -8.75 -5.92 -5.32
N GLY A 302 -9.55 -5.36 -4.41
CA GLY A 302 -9.70 -5.83 -3.04
C GLY A 302 -8.75 -5.18 -2.04
N TRP A 303 -8.10 -4.07 -2.38
CA TRP A 303 -7.28 -3.31 -1.44
C TRP A 303 -8.14 -2.51 -0.47
N ILE A 304 -7.66 -2.39 0.77
CA ILE A 304 -8.21 -1.46 1.76
C ILE A 304 -7.22 -0.30 1.90
N LEU A 305 -7.74 0.91 1.83
CA LEU A 305 -6.95 2.14 1.90
C LEU A 305 -7.10 2.78 3.27
N ASN A 306 -6.06 3.48 3.72
CA ASN A 306 -6.15 4.28 4.94
C ASN A 306 -6.96 5.55 4.66
N LYS A 307 -8.19 5.58 5.16
CA LYS A 307 -8.99 6.81 5.24
C LYS A 307 -8.53 7.59 6.46
N LYS A 308 -7.57 8.52 6.31
CA LYS A 308 -7.36 9.53 7.36
C LYS A 308 -8.28 10.71 7.06
N ASN A 309 -9.09 11.08 8.03
CA ASN A 309 -9.72 12.40 8.02
C ASN A 309 -8.59 13.43 8.20
N PRO A 310 -8.45 14.42 7.31
CA PRO A 310 -7.54 15.52 7.52
C PRO A 310 -8.08 16.39 8.66
N ASP A 311 -7.18 16.76 9.58
CA ASP A 311 -7.38 17.82 10.57
C ASP A 311 -7.41 19.21 9.90
#